data_AF-A0A959H9F5-F1
#
_entry.id   AF-A0A959H9F5-F1
#
_cell.length_a   1.000
_cell.length_b   1.000
_cell.length_c   1.000
_cell.angle_alpha   90.00
_cell.angle_beta   90.00
_cell.angle_gamma   90.00
#
_symmetry.space_group_name_H-M   'P 1'
#
loop_
_entity.id
_entity.type
_entity.pdbx_description
1 polymer ?
#
loop_
_entity_poly.entity_id
_entity_poly.type
_entity_poly.pdbx_seq_one_letter_code
_entity_poly.pdbx_strand_id
1 'polypeptide(L)'
;KARLQPVLDTIQEVHKRGIWLEVTTLVIPGQNDSEAELKDIAAFIASVDKNIPWHISAFFPAYKMKDVPPTSRAALEKAYDIGLEADLNYIYLGNIQDEKRSATYCPNCGAALIRRSGYRPWIESTFENGACTRCRTQIPGVWQ
;
A
#
# COMPACT_ATOMS: atom_id res chain seq x y z
N LYS A 1 -13.89 21.92 -8.43
CA LYS A 1 -12.71 21.13 -8.86
C LYS A 1 -11.96 20.68 -7.62
N ALA A 2 -11.66 19.39 -7.49
CA ALA A 2 -10.75 18.93 -6.45
C ALA A 2 -9.35 19.52 -6.67
N ARG A 3 -8.61 19.76 -5.59
CA ARG A 3 -7.22 20.24 -5.60
C ARG A 3 -6.38 19.22 -4.84
N LEU A 4 -5.16 18.95 -5.30
CA LEU A 4 -4.27 17.96 -4.68
C LEU A 4 -3.75 18.43 -3.32
N GLN A 5 -3.25 19.68 -3.22
CA GLN A 5 -2.58 20.17 -2.01
C GLN A 5 -3.39 20.00 -0.71
N PRO A 6 -4.70 20.33 -0.65
CA PRO A 6 -5.49 20.10 0.57
C PRO A 6 -5.54 18.63 1.02
N VAL A 7 -5.46 17.68 0.09
CA VAL A 7 -5.43 16.24 0.42
C VAL A 7 -4.08 15.87 1.03
N LEU A 8 -2.98 16.36 0.45
CA LEU A 8 -1.63 16.14 0.97
C LEU A 8 -1.46 16.74 2.37
N ASP A 9 -1.95 17.98 2.57
CA ASP A 9 -1.93 18.66 3.86
C ASP A 9 -2.74 17.89 4.91
N THR A 10 -3.88 17.33 4.52
CA THR A 10 -4.72 16.49 5.39
C THR A 10 -3.99 15.22 5.81
N ILE A 11 -3.36 14.52 4.87
CA ILE A 11 -2.57 13.32 5.16
C ILE A 11 -1.47 13.61 6.20
N GLN A 12 -0.74 14.71 6.01
CA GLN A 12 0.31 15.12 6.94
C GLN A 12 -0.26 15.48 8.33
N GLU A 13 -1.39 16.18 8.39
CA GLU A 13 -2.01 16.58 9.65
C GLU A 13 -2.61 15.39 10.41
N VAL A 14 -3.22 14.43 9.72
CA VAL A 14 -3.72 13.18 10.32
C VAL A 14 -2.56 12.38 10.93
N HIS A 15 -1.46 12.23 10.19
CA HIS A 15 -0.26 11.54 10.69
C HIS A 15 0.34 12.26 11.90
N LYS A 16 0.49 13.59 11.87
CA LYS A 16 0.99 14.40 13.01
C LYS A 16 0.17 14.23 14.28
N ARG A 17 -1.13 13.93 14.16
CA ARG A 17 -2.04 13.69 15.30
C ARG A 17 -1.94 12.28 15.87
N GLY A 18 -1.07 11.42 15.31
CA GLY A 18 -0.92 10.03 15.74
C GLY A 18 -2.12 9.15 15.36
N ILE A 19 -2.94 9.59 14.40
CA ILE A 19 -4.07 8.81 13.91
C ILE A 19 -3.56 7.82 12.87
N TRP A 20 -3.97 6.56 13.00
CA TRP A 20 -3.63 5.54 12.00
C TRP A 20 -4.19 5.92 10.62
N LEU A 21 -3.31 5.89 9.62
CA LEU A 21 -3.60 6.30 8.25
C LEU A 21 -3.04 5.25 7.29
N GLU A 22 -3.82 4.98 6.26
CA GLU A 22 -3.41 4.16 5.12
C GLU A 22 -3.80 4.91 3.83
N VAL A 23 -2.99 4.76 2.78
CA VAL A 23 -3.23 5.41 1.48
C VAL A 23 -3.56 4.34 0.45
N THR A 24 -4.61 4.56 -0.33
CA THR A 24 -5.00 3.64 -1.42
C THR A 24 -5.00 4.37 -2.75
N THR A 25 -4.37 3.75 -3.75
CA THR A 25 -4.38 4.20 -5.15
C THR A 25 -5.08 3.17 -6.02
N LEU A 26 -6.14 3.60 -6.72
CA LEU A 26 -6.71 2.85 -7.83
C LEU A 26 -5.91 3.25 -9.09
N VAL A 27 -5.14 2.31 -9.64
CA VAL A 27 -4.34 2.54 -10.84
C VAL A 27 -5.25 2.38 -12.05
N ILE A 28 -5.39 3.40 -12.87
CA ILE A 28 -6.27 3.47 -14.04
C ILE A 28 -5.40 3.72 -15.29
N PRO A 29 -5.42 2.82 -16.28
CA PRO A 29 -4.59 2.96 -17.48
C PRO A 29 -4.80 4.28 -18.22
N GLY A 30 -3.70 4.96 -18.53
CA GLY A 30 -3.68 6.24 -19.24
C GLY A 30 -4.17 7.44 -18.42
N GLN A 31 -4.43 7.27 -17.12
CA GLN A 31 -4.86 8.36 -16.24
C GLN A 31 -3.83 8.66 -15.14
N ASN A 32 -3.43 7.64 -14.38
CA ASN A 32 -2.49 7.78 -13.25
C ASN A 32 -1.50 6.61 -13.12
N ASP A 33 -1.35 5.81 -14.17
CA ASP A 33 -0.44 4.65 -14.22
C ASP A 33 0.95 4.99 -14.78
N SER A 34 1.23 6.29 -14.97
CA SER A 34 2.56 6.73 -15.42
C SER A 34 3.60 6.48 -14.33
N GLU A 35 4.82 6.14 -14.74
CA GLU A 35 5.92 5.89 -13.80
C GLU A 35 6.23 7.12 -12.95
N ALA A 36 6.19 8.32 -13.54
CA ALA A 36 6.42 9.57 -12.84
C ALA A 36 5.37 9.79 -11.73
N GLU A 37 4.10 9.59 -12.05
CA GLU A 37 3.02 9.79 -11.07
C GLU A 37 3.07 8.77 -9.93
N LEU A 38 3.37 7.50 -10.23
CA LEU A 38 3.56 6.47 -9.20
C LEU A 38 4.77 6.77 -8.30
N LYS A 39 5.86 7.29 -8.87
CA LYS A 39 7.04 7.74 -8.11
C LYS A 39 6.71 8.92 -7.21
N ASP A 40 5.95 9.90 -7.71
CA ASP A 40 5.52 11.06 -6.92
C ASP A 40 4.63 10.64 -5.75
N ILE A 41 3.71 9.68 -5.96
CA ILE A 41 2.87 9.12 -4.89
C ILE A 41 3.74 8.42 -3.84
N ALA A 42 4.59 7.48 -4.26
CA ALA A 42 5.42 6.71 -3.34
C ALA A 42 6.39 7.60 -2.54
N ALA A 43 7.04 8.56 -3.22
CA ALA A 43 7.94 9.53 -2.60
C ALA A 43 7.19 10.43 -1.61
N PHE A 44 5.98 10.88 -1.94
CA PHE A 44 5.17 11.65 -1.00
C PHE A 44 4.86 10.84 0.26
N ILE A 45 4.38 9.60 0.13
CA ILE A 45 4.07 8.74 1.28
C ILE A 45 5.32 8.54 2.14
N ALA A 46 6.45 8.18 1.52
CA ALA A 46 7.72 7.98 2.21
C ALA A 46 8.24 9.24 2.90
N SER A 47 7.96 10.43 2.35
CA SER A 47 8.32 11.71 2.95
C SER A 47 7.53 12.04 4.21
N VAL A 48 6.31 11.49 4.34
CA VAL A 48 5.50 11.62 5.56
C VAL A 48 5.95 10.57 6.57
N ASP A 49 5.89 9.29 6.18
CA ASP A 49 6.40 8.16 6.97
C ASP A 49 6.42 6.89 6.12
N LYS A 50 7.57 6.21 6.09
CA LYS A 50 7.78 4.93 5.39
C LYS A 50 6.88 3.80 5.89
N ASN A 51 6.29 3.97 7.07
CA ASN A 51 5.38 3.03 7.70
C ASN A 51 3.91 3.21 7.32
N ILE A 52 3.54 4.29 6.61
CA ILE A 52 2.17 4.43 6.09
C ILE A 52 1.94 3.37 5.01
N PRO A 53 0.98 2.46 5.19
CA PRO A 53 0.67 1.47 4.18
C PRO A 53 0.21 2.10 2.87
N TRP A 54 0.78 1.64 1.75
CA TRP A 54 0.31 1.98 0.43
C TRP A 54 -0.38 0.78 -0.23
N HIS A 55 -1.70 0.90 -0.41
CA HIS A 55 -2.51 -0.09 -1.11
C HIS A 55 -2.67 0.30 -2.57
N ILE A 56 -2.35 -0.62 -3.46
CA ILE A 56 -2.44 -0.44 -4.90
C ILE A 56 -3.52 -1.39 -5.40
N SER A 57 -4.50 -0.84 -6.11
CA SER A 57 -5.66 -1.59 -6.60
C SER A 57 -5.83 -1.46 -8.11
N ALA A 58 -6.32 -2.53 -8.73
CA ALA A 58 -6.59 -2.63 -10.15
C ALA A 58 -7.93 -1.99 -10.51
N PHE A 59 -7.96 -1.15 -11.53
CA PHE A 59 -9.18 -0.69 -12.18
C PHE A 59 -9.79 -1.81 -13.04
N PHE A 60 -11.12 -1.86 -13.05
CA PHE A 60 -11.90 -2.71 -13.94
C PHE A 60 -12.95 -1.86 -14.67
N PRO A 61 -13.11 -1.99 -16.01
CA PRO A 61 -14.04 -1.19 -16.78
C PRO A 61 -15.48 -1.50 -16.38
N ALA A 62 -16.15 -0.54 -15.76
CA ALA A 62 -17.50 -0.71 -15.23
C ALA A 62 -18.27 0.61 -15.21
N TYR A 63 -19.59 0.48 -15.06
CA TYR A 63 -20.53 1.61 -14.95
C TYR A 63 -20.38 2.64 -16.09
N LYS A 64 -19.79 3.80 -15.83
CA LYS A 64 -19.67 4.92 -16.78
C LYS A 64 -18.30 5.00 -17.48
N MET A 65 -17.31 4.21 -17.06
CA MET A 65 -15.96 4.20 -17.63
C MET A 65 -15.68 2.80 -18.18
N LYS A 66 -16.06 2.58 -19.43
CA LYS A 66 -16.00 1.27 -20.11
C LYS A 66 -14.98 1.24 -21.25
N ASP A 67 -14.50 2.42 -21.65
CA ASP A 67 -13.58 2.71 -22.75
C ASP A 67 -12.11 2.62 -22.35
N VAL A 68 -11.82 2.62 -21.05
CA VAL A 68 -10.48 2.38 -20.49
C VAL A 68 -10.31 0.88 -20.24
N PRO A 69 -9.18 0.24 -20.63
CA PRO A 69 -8.95 -1.18 -20.35
C PRO A 69 -8.76 -1.45 -18.84
N PRO A 70 -8.90 -2.71 -18.38
CA PRO A 70 -8.54 -3.07 -17.01
C PRO A 70 -7.04 -2.85 -16.77
N THR A 71 -6.67 -2.57 -15.53
CA THR A 71 -5.25 -2.44 -15.15
C THR A 71 -4.54 -3.76 -15.32
N SER A 72 -3.42 -3.75 -16.02
CA SER A 72 -2.60 -4.95 -16.18
C SER A 72 -1.91 -5.31 -14.86
N ARG A 73 -1.68 -6.61 -14.64
CA ARG A 73 -0.86 -7.08 -13.51
C ARG A 73 0.52 -6.43 -13.53
N ALA A 74 1.15 -6.31 -14.70
CA ALA A 74 2.48 -5.71 -14.83
C ALA A 74 2.53 -4.25 -14.35
N ALA A 75 1.48 -3.46 -14.58
CA ALA A 75 1.41 -2.08 -14.07
C ALA A 75 1.34 -2.04 -12.53
N LEU A 76 0.61 -2.96 -11.90
CA LEU A 76 0.52 -3.08 -10.45
C LEU A 76 1.86 -3.53 -9.85
N GLU A 77 2.51 -4.51 -10.46
CA GLU A 77 3.83 -5.00 -10.04
C GLU A 77 4.88 -3.89 -10.15
N LYS A 78 4.84 -3.10 -11.23
CA LYS A 78 5.69 -1.92 -11.37
C LYS A 78 5.45 -0.88 -10.27
N ALA A 79 4.18 -0.59 -9.93
CA ALA A 79 3.85 0.32 -8.84
C ALA A 79 4.36 -0.20 -7.48
N TYR A 80 4.28 -1.52 -7.25
CA TYR A 80 4.84 -2.16 -6.07
C TYR A 80 6.36 -1.99 -5.99
N ASP A 81 7.06 -2.23 -7.10
CA ASP A 81 8.53 -2.09 -7.17
C ASP A 81 8.95 -0.63 -6.94
N ILE A 82 8.21 0.35 -7.46
CA ILE A 82 8.42 1.79 -7.18
C ILE A 82 8.25 2.10 -5.69
N GLY A 83 7.27 1.49 -5.02
CA GLY A 83 7.09 1.63 -3.57
C GLY A 83 8.32 1.11 -2.79
N LEU A 84 8.89 -0.01 -3.23
CA LEU A 84 10.11 -0.57 -2.64
C LEU A 84 11.32 0.36 -2.88
N GLU A 85 11.46 0.91 -4.08
CA GLU A 85 12.51 1.88 -4.42
C GLU A 85 12.42 3.15 -3.56
N ALA A 86 11.20 3.54 -3.15
CA ALA A 86 10.94 4.66 -2.24
C ALA A 86 11.14 4.30 -0.75
N ASP A 87 11.60 3.09 -0.45
CA ASP A 87 11.84 2.58 0.91
C ASP A 87 10.56 2.50 1.78
N LEU A 88 9.40 2.28 1.15
CA LEU A 88 8.17 2.00 1.87
C LEU A 88 8.21 0.58 2.46
N ASN A 89 7.86 0.46 3.75
CA ASN A 89 7.88 -0.82 4.47
C ASN A 89 6.67 -1.69 4.15
N TYR A 90 5.53 -1.08 3.82
CA TYR A 90 4.24 -1.76 3.69
C TYR A 90 3.54 -1.34 2.40
N ILE A 91 3.63 -2.20 1.39
CA ILE A 91 3.01 -2.01 0.09
C ILE A 91 2.14 -3.23 -0.18
N TYR A 92 0.92 -3.02 -0.63
CA TYR A 92 -0.05 -4.08 -0.82
C TYR A 92 -0.67 -4.04 -2.20
N LEU A 93 -0.59 -5.13 -2.95
CA LEU A 93 -1.44 -5.34 -4.12
C LEU A 93 -2.79 -5.90 -3.67
N GLY A 94 -3.81 -5.05 -3.73
CA GLY A 94 -5.20 -5.39 -3.44
C GLY A 94 -5.92 -5.93 -4.68
N ASN A 95 -7.16 -6.40 -4.46
CA ASN A 95 -8.17 -6.79 -5.45
C ASN A 95 -7.71 -7.64 -6.67
N ILE A 96 -6.56 -8.31 -6.54
CA ILE A 96 -6.01 -9.31 -7.44
C ILE A 96 -5.54 -10.51 -6.61
N GLN A 97 -5.42 -11.68 -7.23
CA GLN A 97 -4.85 -12.86 -6.56
C GLN A 97 -3.31 -12.75 -6.50
N ASP A 98 -2.76 -12.17 -5.44
CA ASP A 98 -1.31 -12.12 -5.19
C ASP A 98 -1.02 -12.26 -3.70
N GLU A 99 -0.90 -13.50 -3.22
CA GLU A 99 -0.68 -13.78 -1.80
C GLU A 99 0.67 -13.26 -1.28
N LYS A 100 1.65 -13.12 -2.19
CA LYS A 100 2.98 -12.61 -1.83
C LYS A 100 2.90 -11.11 -1.58
N ARG A 101 2.36 -10.33 -2.53
CA ARG A 101 2.32 -8.86 -2.43
C ARG A 101 1.12 -8.33 -1.67
N SER A 102 0.24 -9.18 -1.16
CA SER A 102 -0.82 -8.81 -0.20
C SER A 102 -0.46 -9.17 1.25
N ALA A 103 0.67 -9.86 1.47
CA ALA A 103 1.16 -10.20 2.80
C ALA A 103 1.91 -9.04 3.47
N THR A 104 1.78 -8.96 4.79
CA THR A 104 2.58 -8.11 5.66
C THR A 104 3.84 -8.86 6.06
N TYR A 105 5.00 -8.27 5.76
CA TYR A 105 6.31 -8.76 6.18
C TYR A 105 6.89 -7.87 7.27
N CYS A 106 7.78 -8.43 8.08
CA CYS A 106 8.59 -7.63 9.00
C CYS A 106 9.61 -6.81 8.21
N PRO A 107 9.65 -5.47 8.35
CA PRO A 107 10.59 -4.64 7.59
C PRO A 107 12.04 -4.88 7.99
N ASN A 108 12.29 -5.37 9.21
CA ASN A 108 13.64 -5.60 9.72
C ASN A 108 14.24 -6.96 9.31
N CYS A 109 13.45 -8.04 9.38
CA CYS A 109 13.97 -9.41 9.15
C CYS A 109 13.31 -10.15 7.99
N GLY A 110 12.34 -9.55 7.30
CA GLY A 110 11.65 -10.13 6.14
C GLY A 110 10.72 -11.30 6.45
N ALA A 111 10.50 -11.66 7.73
CA ALA A 111 9.57 -12.73 8.10
C ALA A 111 8.14 -12.35 7.69
N ALA A 112 7.40 -13.27 7.07
CA ALA A 112 5.97 -13.10 6.87
C ALA A 112 5.28 -13.05 8.24
N LEU A 113 4.35 -12.11 8.44
CA LEU A 113 3.69 -11.87 9.73
C LEU A 113 2.19 -12.11 9.64
N ILE A 114 1.59 -11.54 8.60
CA ILE A 114 0.18 -11.70 8.27
C ILE A 114 0.16 -11.93 6.78
N ARG A 115 -0.50 -12.96 6.32
CA ARG A 115 -0.67 -13.16 4.89
C ARG A 115 -2.15 -13.19 4.56
N ARG A 116 -2.48 -13.03 3.29
CA ARG A 116 -3.84 -12.80 2.84
C ARG A 116 -4.11 -13.61 1.57
N SER A 117 -5.28 -14.25 1.52
CA SER A 117 -5.83 -14.82 0.29
C SER A 117 -7.23 -14.25 0.11
N GLY A 118 -7.37 -13.29 -0.80
CA GLY A 118 -8.55 -12.42 -0.87
C GLY A 118 -8.80 -11.70 0.46
N TYR A 119 -10.04 -11.78 0.97
CA TYR A 119 -10.44 -11.16 2.24
C TYR A 119 -10.18 -12.05 3.47
N ARG A 120 -9.42 -13.14 3.32
CA ARG A 120 -9.11 -14.06 4.42
C ARG A 120 -7.67 -13.84 4.89
N PRO A 121 -7.45 -13.11 6.00
CA PRO A 121 -6.14 -13.02 6.59
C PRO A 121 -5.82 -14.30 7.38
N TRP A 122 -4.54 -14.68 7.41
CA TRP A 122 -4.01 -15.59 8.41
C TRP A 122 -2.82 -14.96 9.12
N ILE A 123 -2.83 -15.07 10.43
CA ILE A 123 -1.76 -14.58 11.29
C ILE A 123 -0.74 -15.71 11.44
N GLU A 124 0.52 -15.42 11.13
CA GLU A 124 1.61 -16.35 11.30
C GLU A 124 2.08 -16.37 12.76
N SER A 125 2.66 -17.48 13.22
CA SER A 125 3.27 -17.58 14.57
C SER A 125 4.45 -16.62 14.80
N THR A 126 4.95 -16.04 13.72
CA THR A 126 5.97 -14.99 13.70
C THR A 126 5.43 -13.60 14.07
N PHE A 127 4.12 -13.46 14.30
CA PHE A 127 3.45 -12.22 14.68
C PHE A 127 2.62 -12.40 15.95
N GLU A 128 2.86 -11.55 16.94
CA GLU A 128 2.12 -11.57 18.20
C GLU A 128 2.06 -10.16 18.78
N ASN A 129 0.87 -9.71 19.22
CA ASN A 129 0.64 -8.44 19.90
C ASN A 129 1.29 -7.23 19.20
N GLY A 130 1.16 -7.12 17.88
CA GLY A 130 1.72 -6.01 17.11
C GLY A 130 3.23 -6.08 16.87
N ALA A 131 3.90 -7.20 17.18
CA ALA A 131 5.34 -7.33 17.04
C ALA A 131 5.75 -8.60 16.30
N CYS A 132 6.90 -8.53 15.63
CA CYS A 132 7.56 -9.71 15.07
C CYS A 132 8.20 -10.55 16.19
N THR A 133 7.81 -11.81 16.34
CA THR A 133 8.38 -12.69 17.39
C THR A 133 9.83 -13.09 17.10
N ARG A 134 10.28 -13.02 15.83
CA ARG A 134 11.66 -13.38 15.43
C ARG A 134 12.72 -12.32 15.74
N CYS A 135 12.38 -11.04 15.60
CA CYS A 135 13.35 -9.95 15.76
C CYS A 135 12.87 -8.80 16.65
N ARG A 136 11.67 -8.94 17.24
CA ARG A 136 11.06 -7.99 18.20
C ARG A 136 10.70 -6.62 17.64
N THR A 137 10.88 -6.39 16.34
CA THR A 137 10.43 -5.18 15.65
C THR A 137 8.93 -4.98 15.86
N GLN A 138 8.57 -3.80 16.36
CA GLN A 138 7.18 -3.37 16.46
C GLN A 138 6.66 -3.07 15.06
N ILE A 139 5.46 -3.55 14.78
CA ILE A 139 4.79 -3.38 13.50
C ILE A 139 3.76 -2.27 13.68
N PRO A 140 3.85 -1.17 12.92
CA PRO A 140 2.88 -0.09 12.99
C PRO A 140 1.51 -0.61 12.55
N GLY A 141 0.47 -0.17 13.28
CA GLY A 141 -0.90 -0.61 13.07
C GLY A 141 -1.74 -0.48 14.33
N VAL A 142 -3.02 -0.81 14.22
CA VAL A 142 -3.96 -0.88 15.35
C VAL A 142 -4.21 -2.35 15.67
N TRP A 143 -3.78 -2.78 16.86
CA TRP A 143 -3.73 -4.20 17.25
C TRP A 143 -4.58 -4.54 18.50
N GLN A 144 -5.50 -3.66 18.87
CA GLN A 144 -6.39 -3.80 20.03
C GLN A 144 -7.84 -4.01 19.60
#